data_AF-A0A0M0T4Y4-F1
#
_entry.id   AF-A0A0M0T4Y4-F1
#
_cell.length_a   1.000
_cell.length_b   1.000
_cell.length_c   1.000
_cell.angle_alpha   90.00
_cell.angle_beta   90.00
_cell.angle_gamma   90.00
#
_symmetry.space_group_name_H-M   'P 1'
#
loop_
_entity.id
_entity.type
_entity.pdbx_description
1 polymer ?
#
loop_
_entity_poly.entity_id
_entity_poly.type
_entity_poly.pdbx_seq_one_letter_code
_entity_poly.pdbx_strand_id
1 'polypeptide(L)' 'MSRGIRNNNPGNIDHNPANKWQGQIGIETGVKNPRFCLFESPEYGIRALMKLLTNYHKNGYQRN' A
#
# COMPACT_ATOMS: atom_id res chain seq x y z
N MET A 1 -18.28 2.69 4.19
CA MET A 1 -17.02 1.96 4.47
C MET A 1 -15.85 2.87 4.18
N SER A 2 -14.81 2.90 5.03
CA SER A 2 -13.63 3.74 4.80
C SER A 2 -12.76 3.19 3.65
N ARG A 3 -11.97 4.07 3.00
CA ARG A 3 -11.12 3.70 1.86
C ARG A 3 -10.17 2.53 2.17
N GLY A 4 -9.51 2.57 3.32
CA GLY A 4 -8.54 1.54 3.71
C GLY A 4 -9.17 0.15 3.82
N ILE A 5 -10.42 0.08 4.32
CA ILE A 5 -11.17 -1.18 4.39
C ILE A 5 -11.59 -1.61 2.97
N ARG A 6 -12.21 -0.72 2.19
CA ARG A 6 -12.66 -1.04 0.83
C ARG A 6 -11.52 -1.50 -0.08
N ASN A 7 -10.36 -0.85 0.02
CA ASN A 7 -9.22 -1.12 -0.85
C ASN A 7 -8.27 -2.21 -0.29
N ASN A 8 -8.59 -2.81 0.88
CA ASN A 8 -7.68 -3.68 1.63
C ASN A 8 -6.28 -3.05 1.85
N ASN A 9 -6.23 -1.72 1.99
CA ASN A 9 -5.01 -0.91 2.01
C ASN A 9 -5.02 0.02 3.24
N PRO A 10 -4.73 -0.50 4.45
CA PRO A 10 -4.75 0.30 5.68
C PRO A 10 -3.67 1.38 5.71
N GLY A 11 -2.60 1.22 4.93
CA GLY A 11 -1.50 2.18 4.84
C GLY A 11 -1.73 3.35 3.88
N ASN A 12 -2.86 3.39 3.16
CA ASN A 12 -3.07 4.31 2.03
C ASN A 12 -1.86 4.36 1.08
N ILE A 13 -1.32 3.18 0.74
CA ILE A 13 -0.14 3.07 -0.12
C ILE A 13 -0.49 3.53 -1.53
N ASP A 14 0.28 4.48 -2.06
CA ASP A 14 0.15 4.97 -3.44
C ASP A 14 0.52 3.87 -4.44
N HIS A 15 -0.26 3.78 -5.51
CA HIS A 15 0.03 2.88 -6.62
C HIS A 15 1.19 3.42 -7.43
N ASN A 16 2.26 2.63 -7.54
CA ASN A 16 3.38 2.89 -8.43
C ASN A 16 3.65 1.63 -9.26
N PRO A 17 3.66 1.70 -10.60
CA PRO A 17 3.93 0.55 -11.47
C PRO A 17 5.25 -0.18 -11.18
N ALA A 18 6.25 0.52 -10.64
CA ALA A 18 7.55 -0.03 -10.24
C ALA A 18 7.47 -0.89 -8.96
N ASN A 19 6.47 -0.67 -8.11
CA ASN A 19 6.27 -1.45 -6.89
C ASN A 19 5.37 -2.66 -7.20
N LYS A 20 5.93 -3.86 -7.10
CA LYS A 20 5.19 -5.12 -7.27
C LYS A 20 4.86 -5.73 -5.91
N TRP A 21 3.88 -5.14 -5.23
CA TRP A 21 3.44 -5.68 -3.94
C TRP A 21 2.74 -7.04 -4.12
N GLN A 22 3.05 -8.00 -3.26
CA GLN A 22 2.36 -9.29 -3.24
C GLN A 22 0.88 -9.09 -2.91
N GLY A 23 -0.02 -9.69 -3.71
CA GLY A 23 -1.47 -9.57 -3.54
C GLY A 23 -2.05 -8.21 -3.93
N GLN A 24 -1.26 -7.31 -4.53
CA GLN A 24 -1.83 -6.13 -5.20
C GLN A 24 -2.51 -6.57 -6.49
N ILE A 25 -3.79 -6.23 -6.62
CA ILE A 25 -4.62 -6.57 -7.78
C ILE A 25 -4.88 -5.37 -8.69
N GLY A 26 -4.43 -4.18 -8.30
CA GLY A 26 -4.48 -3.00 -9.16
C GLY A 26 -4.39 -1.69 -8.40
N ILE A 27 -4.89 -0.64 -9.06
CA ILE A 27 -5.20 0.66 -8.46
C ILE A 27 -6.68 0.70 -8.09
N GLU A 28 -7.05 1.53 -7.12
CA GLU A 28 -8.45 1.71 -6.72
C GLU A 28 -9.37 2.07 -7.91
N THR A 29 -10.62 1.61 -7.86
CA THR A 29 -11.61 1.80 -8.92
C THR A 29 -12.86 2.51 -8.40
N GLY A 30 -13.69 3.05 -9.30
CA GLY A 30 -14.96 3.68 -8.94
C GLY A 30 -14.84 5.01 -8.18
N VAL A 31 -13.70 5.69 -8.27
CA VAL A 31 -13.46 7.01 -7.65
C VAL A 31 -12.99 8.01 -8.70
N LYS A 32 -13.25 9.31 -8.45
CA LYS A 32 -12.91 10.40 -9.39
C LYS A 32 -11.42 10.45 -9.72
N ASN A 33 -10.54 10.20 -8.75
CA ASN A 33 -9.09 10.28 -8.89
C ASN A 33 -8.42 9.03 -8.29
N PRO A 34 -8.26 7.94 -9.05
CA PRO A 34 -7.55 6.75 -8.60
C PRO A 34 -6.08 7.04 -8.25
N ARG A 35 -5.67 6.70 -7.03
CA ARG A 35 -4.29 6.92 -6.56
C ARG A 35 -3.72 5.73 -5.81
N PHE A 36 -4.53 5.04 -5.02
CA PHE A 36 -4.04 4.06 -4.05
C PHE A 36 -4.04 2.62 -4.59
N CYS A 37 -3.14 1.78 -4.08
CA CYS A 37 -3.16 0.34 -4.34
C CYS A 37 -4.48 -0.30 -3.86
N LEU A 38 -4.94 -1.28 -4.62
CA LEU A 38 -5.99 -2.22 -4.27
C LEU A 38 -5.37 -3.60 -4.01
N PHE A 39 -5.68 -4.20 -2.86
CA PHE A 39 -5.20 -5.53 -2.49
C PHE A 39 -6.32 -6.57 -2.48
N GLU A 40 -5.95 -7.83 -2.73
CA GLU A 40 -6.86 -8.97 -2.68
C GLU A 40 -7.48 -9.18 -1.30
N SER A 41 -6.69 -8.96 -0.24
CA SER A 41 -7.11 -9.12 1.15
C SER A 41 -6.40 -8.12 2.09
N PRO A 42 -6.96 -7.81 3.27
CA PRO A 42 -6.35 -6.90 4.23
C PRO A 42 -4.93 -7.30 4.66
N GLU A 43 -4.64 -8.60 4.74
CA GLU A 43 -3.34 -9.16 5.12
C GLU A 43 -2.24 -8.73 4.16
N TYR A 44 -2.54 -8.64 2.86
CA TYR A 44 -1.59 -8.14 1.87
C TYR A 44 -1.30 -6.65 2.05
N GLY A 45 -2.32 -5.83 2.35
CA GLY A 45 -2.13 -4.41 2.65
C GLY A 45 -1.32 -4.17 3.93
N ILE A 46 -1.57 -4.95 4.98
CA ILE A 46 -0.78 -4.91 6.23
C ILE A 46 0.67 -5.31 5.96
N ARG A 47 0.90 -6.39 5.20
CA ARG A 47 2.26 -6.82 4.82
C ARG A 47 3.01 -5.73 4.07
N ALA A 48 2.37 -5.07 3.11
CA ALA A 48 2.97 -3.98 2.35
C ALA A 48 3.31 -2.77 3.26
N LEU A 49 2.41 -2.40 4.18
CA LEU A 49 2.65 -1.35 5.16
C LEU A 49 3.85 -1.67 6.06
N MET A 50 3.94 -2.89 6.58
CA MET A 50 5.07 -3.31 7.42
C MET A 50 6.40 -3.29 6.66
N LYS A 51 6.42 -3.67 5.38
CA LYS A 51 7.61 -3.55 4.51
C LYS A 51 8.05 -2.10 4.35
N LEU A 52 7.10 -1.18 4.09
CA LEU A 52 7.40 0.25 3.97
C LEU A 52 7.98 0.82 5.27
N LEU A 53 7.34 0.56 6.40
CA LEU A 53 7.81 1.04 7.72
C LEU A 53 9.19 0.48 8.06
N THR A 54 9.44 -0.80 7.75
CA THR A 54 10.76 -1.42 7.95
C THR A 54 11.83 -0.75 7.06
N ASN A 55 11.50 -0.44 5.81
CA ASN A 55 12.43 0.24 4.91
C ASN A 55 12.73 1.67 5.38
N TYR A 56 11.73 2.41 5.85
CA TYR A 56 11.94 3.73 6.43
C TYR A 56 12.79 3.68 7.69
N HIS A 57 12.57 2.69 8.55
CA HIS A 57 13.38 2.51 9.75
C HIS A 57 14.85 2.21 9.41
N LYS A 58 15.11 1.28 8.49
CA LYS A 58 16.47 0.92 8.06
C LYS A 58 17.21 2.08 7.37
N ASN A 59 16.53 2.77 6.45
CA ASN A 59 17.14 3.83 5.65
C ASN A 59 17.18 5.19 6.37
N GLY A 60 16.32 5.38 7.39
CA GLY A 60 16.35 6.56 8.25
C GLY A 60 17.54 6.53 9.21
N TYR A 61 17.99 5.35 9.64
CA TYR A 61 19.17 5.21 10.50
C TYR A 61 20.49 5.46 9.76
N GLN A 62 20.56 5.18 8.45
CA GLN A 62 21.78 5.33 7.64
C GLN A 62 22.07 6.76 7.19
N ARG A 63 21.21 7.73 7.53
CA ARG A 63 21.37 9.14 7.14
C ARG A 63 21.93 10.04 8.26
N ASN A 64 22.44 9.45 9.35
CA ASN A 64 23.13 10.14 10.43
C ASN A 64 24.59 9.69 10.54
#